data_AF-A0A8I2BIV6-F1
#
_entry.id   AF-A0A8I2BIV6-F1
#
_cell.length_a   1.000
_cell.length_b   1.000
_cell.length_c   1.000
_cell.angle_alpha   90.00
_cell.angle_beta   90.00
_cell.angle_gamma   90.00
#
_symmetry.space_group_name_H-M   'P 1'
#
loop_
_entity.id
_entity.type
_entity.pdbx_description
1 polymer ?
#
loop_
_entity_poly.entity_id
_entity_poly.type
_entity_poly.pdbx_seq_one_letter_code
_entity_poly.pdbx_strand_id
1 'polypeptide(L)'
;MLKDALGGYRGTLGEVDRIVAATQDNAMAFYDRANLKHCALDHAGAIEDYTYALSIGLRKREEYMALGNRAMAASELGQYDDAVGDYTRIIEANPRNKGVLKTALLRRAELFNRIGRTEAADRDNRAAEEITKR
;
A
#
# COMPACT_ATOMS: atom_id res chain seq x y z
N MET A 1 -8.93 24.65 -5.38
CA MET A 1 -8.47 23.32 -4.96
C MET A 1 -8.30 22.46 -6.20
N LEU A 2 -7.13 21.88 -6.45
CA LEU A 2 -6.91 20.99 -7.59
C LEU A 2 -7.04 19.53 -7.12
N LYS A 3 -8.29 19.12 -6.91
CA LYS A 3 -8.66 17.71 -6.86
C LYS A 3 -8.46 17.17 -8.29
N ASP A 4 -7.67 16.12 -8.47
CA ASP A 4 -7.53 15.53 -9.79
C ASP A 4 -8.82 14.78 -10.20
N ALA A 5 -8.85 14.29 -11.45
CA ALA A 5 -10.02 13.58 -11.99
C ALA A 5 -10.37 12.28 -11.22
N LEU A 6 -9.47 11.79 -10.38
CA LEU A 6 -9.64 10.59 -9.55
C LEU A 6 -10.01 10.92 -8.10
N GLY A 7 -10.03 12.20 -7.76
CA GLY A 7 -10.36 12.68 -6.43
C GLY A 7 -9.16 12.89 -5.51
N GLY A 8 -7.94 12.72 -6.02
CA GLY A 8 -6.71 12.91 -5.28
C GLY A 8 -6.34 14.38 -5.11
N TYR A 9 -5.77 14.72 -3.97
CA TYR A 9 -5.32 16.05 -3.63
C TYR A 9 -3.86 16.22 -4.03
N ARG A 10 -3.61 17.02 -5.07
CA ARG A 10 -2.25 17.43 -5.49
C ARG A 10 -1.72 18.58 -4.63
N GLY A 11 -1.82 18.46 -3.31
CA GLY A 11 -1.50 19.52 -2.35
C GLY A 11 -0.27 19.22 -1.49
N THR A 12 0.23 20.25 -0.81
CA THR A 12 1.20 20.12 0.28
C THR A 12 0.57 19.42 1.49
N LEU A 13 1.39 18.89 2.42
CA LEU A 13 0.91 18.31 3.69
C LEU A 13 -0.10 19.22 4.39
N GLY A 14 0.21 20.52 4.50
CA GLY A 14 -0.67 21.50 5.14
C GLY A 14 -1.99 21.77 4.42
N GLU A 15 -2.09 21.48 3.11
CA GLU A 15 -3.37 21.54 2.41
C GLU A 15 -4.21 20.30 2.67
N VAL A 16 -3.59 19.12 2.61
CA VAL A 16 -4.26 17.85 2.87
C VAL A 16 -4.72 17.74 4.33
N ASP A 17 -3.95 18.26 5.28
CA ASP A 17 -4.34 18.31 6.70
C ASP A 17 -5.63 19.09 6.94
N ARG A 18 -5.80 20.24 6.25
CA ARG A 18 -7.04 21.02 6.36
C ARG A 18 -8.24 20.26 5.81
N ILE A 19 -8.05 19.48 4.75
CA ILE A 19 -9.11 18.66 4.16
C ILE A 19 -9.48 17.53 5.11
N VAL A 20 -8.50 16.78 5.61
CA VAL A 20 -8.74 15.70 6.56
C VAL A 20 -9.47 16.23 7.80
N ALA A 21 -9.05 17.37 8.35
CA ALA A 21 -9.73 18.01 9.48
C ALA A 21 -11.20 18.37 9.18
N ALA A 22 -11.53 18.71 7.93
CA ALA A 22 -12.88 19.09 7.51
C ALA A 22 -13.75 17.90 7.06
N THR A 23 -13.15 16.80 6.55
CA THR A 23 -13.86 15.66 5.98
C THR A 23 -13.25 14.35 6.47
N GLN A 24 -13.77 13.83 7.58
CA GLN A 24 -13.33 12.56 8.19
C GLN A 24 -13.78 11.32 7.41
N ASP A 25 -14.73 11.44 6.49
CA ASP A 25 -15.29 10.36 5.67
C ASP A 25 -14.63 10.23 4.28
N ASN A 26 -13.54 10.98 4.03
CA ASN A 26 -12.89 11.02 2.73
C ASN A 26 -11.66 10.11 2.67
N ALA A 27 -11.87 8.83 2.35
CA ALA A 27 -10.80 7.84 2.25
C ALA A 27 -9.60 8.28 1.38
N MET A 28 -9.87 8.99 0.27
CA MET A 28 -8.82 9.45 -0.64
C MET A 28 -7.94 10.53 -0.01
N ALA A 29 -8.51 11.44 0.80
CA ALA A 29 -7.75 12.46 1.51
C ALA A 29 -6.74 11.84 2.49
N PHE A 30 -7.15 10.79 3.23
CA PHE A 30 -6.24 10.06 4.11
C PHE A 30 -5.19 9.27 3.33
N TYR A 31 -5.56 8.63 2.22
CA TYR A 31 -4.59 7.96 1.34
C TYR A 31 -3.52 8.94 0.82
N ASP A 32 -3.92 10.13 0.37
CA ASP A 32 -2.98 11.14 -0.11
C ASP A 32 -2.10 11.68 1.01
N ARG A 33 -2.66 11.89 2.20
CA ARG A 33 -1.89 12.29 3.38
C ARG A 33 -0.85 11.24 3.75
N ALA A 34 -1.23 9.97 3.71
CA ALA A 34 -0.34 8.85 3.98
C ALA A 34 0.84 8.82 3.00
N ASN A 35 0.60 9.05 1.70
CA ASN A 35 1.67 9.16 0.70
C ASN A 35 2.64 10.29 1.04
N LEU A 36 2.11 11.45 1.42
CA LEU A 36 2.94 12.61 1.78
C LEU A 36 3.76 12.38 3.06
N LYS A 37 3.14 11.77 4.09
CA LYS A 37 3.84 11.38 5.33
C LYS A 37 4.93 10.35 5.07
N HIS A 38 4.66 9.36 4.22
CA HIS A 38 5.66 8.40 3.79
C HIS A 38 6.86 9.08 3.11
N CYS A 39 6.61 10.02 2.20
CA CYS A 39 7.69 10.82 1.58
C CYS A 39 8.45 11.68 2.59
N ALA A 40 7.79 12.10 3.68
CA ALA A 40 8.41 12.82 4.79
C ALA A 40 9.09 11.89 5.83
N LEU A 41 9.20 10.58 5.55
CA LEU A 41 9.74 9.54 6.44
C LEU A 41 8.95 9.34 7.75
N ASP A 42 7.75 9.91 7.85
CA ASP A 42 6.78 9.61 8.91
C ASP A 42 6.03 8.32 8.55
N HIS A 43 6.74 7.19 8.65
CA HIS A 43 6.19 5.89 8.29
C HIS A 43 5.05 5.46 9.24
N ALA A 44 5.15 5.80 10.53
CA ALA A 44 4.11 5.47 11.51
C ALA A 44 2.82 6.23 11.21
N GLY A 45 2.89 7.55 11.01
CA GLY A 45 1.73 8.35 10.65
C GLY A 45 1.17 8.00 9.27
N ALA A 46 2.00 7.53 8.33
CA ALA A 46 1.53 7.00 7.05
C ALA A 46 0.73 5.71 7.23
N ILE A 47 1.18 4.78 8.07
CA ILE A 47 0.45 3.53 8.36
C ILE A 47 -0.92 3.81 8.97
N GLU A 48 -1.00 4.76 9.91
CA GLU A 48 -2.27 5.17 10.51
C GLU A 48 -3.25 5.68 9.45
N ASP A 49 -2.80 6.59 8.58
CA ASP A 49 -3.64 7.17 7.54
C ASP A 49 -4.04 6.16 6.46
N TYR A 50 -3.14 5.27 6.03
CA TYR A 50 -3.51 4.18 5.12
C TYR A 50 -4.53 3.24 5.75
N THR A 51 -4.36 2.91 7.04
CA THR A 51 -5.29 2.05 7.78
C THR A 51 -6.68 2.67 7.84
N TYR A 52 -6.74 3.97 8.13
CA TYR A 52 -8.01 4.69 8.19
C TYR A 52 -8.66 4.78 6.80
N ALA A 53 -7.90 5.11 5.75
CA ALA A 53 -8.39 5.14 4.36
C ALA A 53 -8.97 3.79 3.93
N LEU A 54 -8.28 2.69 4.23
CA LEU A 54 -8.74 1.33 3.96
C LEU A 54 -10.03 0.99 4.73
N SER A 55 -10.19 1.50 5.96
CA SER A 55 -11.37 1.26 6.80
C SER A 55 -12.63 1.99 6.31
N ILE A 56 -12.48 3.22 5.80
CA ILE A 56 -13.58 4.00 5.20
C ILE A 56 -14.01 3.35 3.89
N GLY A 57 -13.03 2.82 3.13
CA GLY A 57 -13.26 2.15 1.87
C GLY A 57 -12.64 2.93 0.71
N LEU A 58 -11.77 2.25 -0.02
CA LEU A 58 -11.18 2.74 -1.27
C LEU A 58 -11.77 1.97 -2.45
N ARG A 59 -11.73 2.60 -3.63
CA ARG A 59 -11.97 1.87 -4.88
C ARG A 59 -10.89 0.79 -5.02
N LYS A 60 -11.22 -0.34 -5.66
CA LYS A 60 -10.35 -1.53 -5.67
C LYS A 60 -8.91 -1.30 -6.12
N ARG A 61 -8.70 -0.40 -7.10
CA ARG A 61 -7.35 -0.07 -7.56
C ARG A 61 -6.57 0.65 -6.46
N GLU A 62 -7.17 1.64 -5.83
CA GLU A 62 -6.60 2.43 -4.74
C GLU A 62 -6.42 1.60 -3.46
N GLU A 63 -7.31 0.63 -3.19
CA GLU A 63 -7.16 -0.33 -2.10
C GLU A 63 -5.85 -1.14 -2.23
N TYR A 64 -5.55 -1.66 -3.42
CA TYR A 64 -4.29 -2.39 -3.63
C TYR A 64 -3.05 -1.50 -3.51
N MET A 65 -3.13 -0.25 -3.96
CA MET A 65 -2.04 0.72 -3.79
C MET A 65 -1.83 1.07 -2.32
N ALA A 66 -2.91 1.30 -1.57
CA ALA A 66 -2.87 1.60 -0.14
C ALA A 66 -2.29 0.43 0.67
N LEU A 67 -2.70 -0.81 0.39
CA LEU A 67 -2.10 -2.01 1.00
C LEU A 67 -0.60 -2.11 0.68
N GLY A 68 -0.21 -1.92 -0.58
CA GLY A 68 1.19 -2.01 -0.99
C GLY A 68 2.07 -0.93 -0.36
N ASN A 69 1.55 0.30 -0.24
CA ASN A 69 2.27 1.41 0.37
C ASN A 69 2.31 1.29 1.90
N ARG A 70 1.24 0.81 2.54
CA ARG A 70 1.24 0.51 3.97
C ARG A 70 2.23 -0.59 4.32
N ALA A 71 2.30 -1.64 3.51
CA ALA A 71 3.31 -2.69 3.65
C ALA A 71 4.74 -2.15 3.53
N MET A 72 4.97 -1.25 2.58
CA MET A 72 6.28 -0.60 2.42
C MET A 72 6.63 0.24 3.65
N ALA A 73 5.71 1.08 4.13
CA ALA A 73 5.90 1.86 5.36
C ALA A 73 6.19 0.97 6.59
N ALA A 74 5.45 -0.13 6.74
CA ALA A 74 5.66 -1.11 7.80
C ALA A 74 7.05 -1.77 7.70
N SER A 75 7.48 -2.12 6.48
CA SER A 75 8.84 -2.65 6.25
C SER A 75 9.94 -1.67 6.63
N GLU A 76 9.78 -0.37 6.38
CA GLU A 76 10.74 0.66 6.81
C GLU A 76 10.82 0.78 8.34
N LEU A 77 9.76 0.43 9.06
CA LEU A 77 9.74 0.32 10.53
C LEU A 77 10.19 -1.05 11.07
N GLY A 78 10.58 -1.99 10.19
CA GLY A 78 10.93 -3.36 10.58
C GLY A 78 9.73 -4.26 10.94
N GLN A 79 8.50 -3.80 10.69
CA GLN A 79 7.26 -4.54 10.93
C GLN A 79 6.98 -5.50 9.76
N TYR A 80 7.87 -6.47 9.57
CA TYR A 80 7.86 -7.32 8.38
C TYR A 80 6.65 -8.25 8.30
N ASP A 81 6.17 -8.79 9.42
CA ASP A 81 5.00 -9.67 9.42
C ASP A 81 3.72 -8.90 9.01
N ASP A 82 3.56 -7.66 9.47
CA ASP A 82 2.44 -6.80 9.07
C ASP A 82 2.50 -6.48 7.56
N ALA A 83 3.70 -6.17 7.06
CA ALA A 83 3.94 -5.93 5.64
C ALA A 83 3.64 -7.18 4.77
N VAL A 84 4.01 -8.37 5.25
CA VAL A 84 3.66 -9.65 4.61
C VAL A 84 2.14 -9.85 4.58
N GLY A 85 1.45 -9.51 5.66
CA GLY A 85 -0.02 -9.57 5.75
C GLY A 85 -0.69 -8.73 4.66
N ASP A 86 -0.23 -7.50 4.45
CA ASP A 86 -0.80 -6.61 3.44
C ASP A 86 -0.59 -7.09 2.01
N TYR A 87 0.62 -7.56 1.66
CA TYR A 87 0.82 -8.15 0.34
C TYR A 87 0.04 -9.45 0.15
N THR A 88 -0.15 -10.22 1.22
CA THR A 88 -0.99 -11.44 1.18
C THR A 88 -2.43 -11.10 0.81
N ARG A 89 -3.00 -10.04 1.40
CA ARG A 89 -4.35 -9.57 1.05
C ARG A 89 -4.48 -9.18 -0.43
N ILE A 90 -3.45 -8.56 -1.02
CA ILE A 90 -3.44 -8.24 -2.46
C ILE A 90 -3.40 -9.54 -3.30
N ILE A 91 -2.57 -10.51 -2.91
CA ILE A 91 -2.41 -11.76 -3.65
C ILE A 91 -3.69 -12.60 -3.60
N GLU A 92 -4.33 -12.71 -2.44
CA GLU A 92 -5.60 -13.43 -2.24
C GLU A 92 -6.75 -12.80 -3.02
N ALA A 93 -6.75 -11.47 -3.17
CA ALA A 93 -7.72 -10.76 -3.99
C ALA A 93 -7.54 -11.03 -5.50
N ASN A 94 -6.43 -11.65 -5.93
CA ASN A 94 -6.12 -12.06 -7.29
C ASN A 94 -6.49 -10.98 -8.34
N PRO A 95 -5.84 -9.81 -8.30
CA PRO A 95 -6.19 -8.68 -9.15
C PRO A 95 -6.06 -9.07 -10.63
N ARG A 96 -7.05 -8.66 -11.42
CA ARG A 96 -7.03 -8.84 -12.89
C ARG A 96 -5.78 -8.21 -13.52
N ASN A 97 -5.30 -7.10 -12.93
CA ASN A 97 -4.04 -6.50 -13.32
C ASN A 97 -2.89 -7.39 -12.82
N LYS A 98 -2.29 -8.14 -13.75
CA LYS A 98 -1.16 -9.03 -13.50
C LYS A 98 0.09 -8.31 -12.98
N GLY A 99 0.28 -7.05 -13.34
CA GLY A 99 1.35 -6.22 -12.79
C GLY A 99 1.22 -6.03 -11.28
N VAL A 100 0.01 -5.72 -10.79
CA VAL A 100 -0.26 -5.59 -9.34
C VAL A 100 0.02 -6.90 -8.61
N LEU A 101 -0.48 -8.02 -9.13
CA LEU A 101 -0.25 -9.34 -8.53
C LEU A 101 1.25 -9.68 -8.50
N LYS A 102 1.96 -9.47 -9.60
CA LYS A 102 3.40 -9.72 -9.71
C LYS A 102 4.19 -8.87 -8.72
N THR A 103 3.90 -7.57 -8.63
CA THR A 103 4.57 -6.68 -7.68
C THR A 103 4.34 -7.14 -6.23
N ALA A 104 3.11 -7.52 -5.87
CA ALA A 104 2.82 -8.00 -4.52
C ALA A 104 3.59 -9.29 -4.17
N LEU A 105 3.67 -10.25 -5.11
CA LEU A 105 4.46 -11.47 -4.93
C LEU A 105 5.94 -11.17 -4.71
N LEU A 106 6.55 -10.34 -5.57
CA LEU A 106 7.97 -10.00 -5.46
C LEU A 106 8.29 -9.26 -4.16
N ARG A 107 7.43 -8.32 -3.75
CA ARG A 107 7.61 -7.59 -2.49
C ARG A 107 7.44 -8.49 -1.27
N ARG A 108 6.48 -9.41 -1.29
CA ARG A 108 6.31 -10.39 -0.21
C ARG A 108 7.48 -11.37 -0.15
N ALA A 109 8.04 -11.77 -1.29
CA ALA A 109 9.25 -12.59 -1.36
C ALA A 109 10.47 -11.88 -0.74
N GLU A 110 10.65 -10.59 -1.03
CA GLU A 110 11.69 -9.75 -0.42
C GLU A 110 11.56 -9.75 1.11
N LEU A 111 10.36 -9.53 1.63
CA LEU A 111 10.10 -9.55 3.07
C LEU A 111 10.36 -10.93 3.68
N PHE A 112 9.92 -12.01 3.02
CA PHE A 112 10.18 -13.37 3.47
C PHE A 112 11.69 -13.66 3.56
N ASN A 113 12.49 -13.19 2.62
CA ASN A 113 13.95 -13.28 2.70
C ASN A 113 14.50 -12.51 3.91
N ARG A 114 13.98 -11.30 4.19
CA ARG A 114 14.41 -10.51 5.36
C ARG A 114 14.14 -11.22 6.69
N ILE A 115 13.05 -11.98 6.80
CA ILE A 115 12.69 -12.74 8.00
C ILE A 115 13.15 -14.22 7.96
N GLY A 116 14.01 -14.60 7.01
CA GLY A 116 14.58 -15.94 6.92
C GLY A 116 13.64 -17.05 6.41
N ARG A 117 12.47 -16.69 5.87
CA ARG A 117 11.49 -17.61 5.28
C ARG A 117 11.77 -17.86 3.79
N THR A 118 12.96 -18.36 3.48
CA THR A 118 13.46 -18.51 2.09
C THR A 118 12.56 -19.38 1.21
N GLU A 119 12.03 -20.50 1.72
CA GLU A 119 11.11 -21.33 0.92
C GLU A 119 9.84 -20.59 0.50
N ALA A 120 9.32 -19.71 1.36
CA ALA A 120 8.14 -18.91 1.04
C ALA A 120 8.48 -17.85 -0.03
N ALA A 121 9.65 -17.22 0.08
CA ALA A 121 10.16 -16.31 -0.94
C ALA A 121 10.32 -16.99 -2.31
N ASP A 122 10.87 -18.20 -2.34
CA ASP A 122 11.05 -18.98 -3.57
C ASP A 122 9.73 -19.34 -4.23
N ARG A 123 8.69 -19.65 -3.44
CA ARG A 123 7.33 -19.89 -3.96
C ARG A 123 6.77 -18.63 -4.62
N ASP A 124 6.90 -17.48 -3.97
CA ASP A 124 6.41 -16.20 -4.49
C ASP A 124 7.17 -15.76 -5.75
N ASN A 125 8.50 -15.93 -5.78
CA ASN A 125 9.32 -15.63 -6.95
C ASN A 125 8.93 -16.49 -8.17
N ARG A 126 8.78 -17.81 -7.97
CA ARG A 126 8.30 -18.70 -9.06
C ARG A 126 6.92 -18.30 -9.56
N ALA A 127 5.99 -17.97 -8.66
CA ALA A 127 4.67 -17.51 -9.05
C ALA A 127 4.73 -16.21 -9.87
N ALA A 128 5.62 -15.28 -9.51
CA ALA A 128 5.83 -14.03 -10.24
C ALA A 128 6.44 -14.23 -11.64
N GLU A 129 7.34 -15.21 -11.80
CA GLU A 129 7.89 -15.61 -13.11
C GLU A 129 6.81 -16.17 -14.04
N GLU A 130 5.95 -17.04 -13.53
CA GLU A 130 4.86 -17.64 -14.31
C GLU A 130 3.84 -16.61 -14.82
N ILE A 131 3.67 -15.49 -14.11
CA ILE A 131 2.85 -14.37 -14.58
C ILE A 131 3.48 -13.69 -15.82
N THR A 132 4.81 -13.69 -15.92
CA THR A 132 5.53 -13.01 -17.01
C THR A 132 5.51 -13.80 -18.32
N LYS A 133 5.32 -15.12 -18.23
CA LYS A 133 5.35 -16.05 -19.37
C LYS A 133 4.02 -16.14 -20.13
N ARG A 134 2.97 -15.46 -19.68
CA ARG A 134 1.60 -15.53 -20.21
C ARG A 134 1.18 -14.20 -20.83
#